data_AF-A0A953NQ36-F1
#
_entry.id   AF-A0A953NQ36-F1
#
_cell.length_a   1.000
_cell.length_b   1.000
_cell.length_c   1.000
_cell.angle_alpha   90.00
_cell.angle_beta   90.00
_cell.angle_gamma   90.00
#
_symmetry.space_group_name_H-M   'P 1'
#
loop_
_entity.id
_entity.type
_entity.pdbx_description
1 polymer ?
#
loop_
_entity_poly.entity_id
_entity_poly.type
_entity_poly.pdbx_seq_one_letter_code
_entity_poly.pdbx_strand_id
1 'polypeptide(L)'
;MAHKKGGGSSTNGRDSHGQRLGIKRFGGQVVTSGSILVRQRGTPYKAGKNVGRAKDDSLFACIDGVVRFEDKGGHGRFISVLPVEAVAGVEAKPAAPAAD
;
A
#
# COMPACT_ATOMS: atom_id res chain seq x y z
N MET A 1 -36.07 -28.83 -38.17
CA MET A 1 -34.60 -28.80 -38.33
C MET A 1 -34.20 -27.45 -38.90
N ALA A 2 -33.43 -26.66 -38.15
CA ALA A 2 -32.97 -25.36 -38.60
C ALA A 2 -31.55 -25.49 -39.15
N HIS A 3 -31.39 -25.30 -40.46
CA HIS A 3 -30.08 -25.13 -41.05
C HIS A 3 -29.58 -23.72 -40.79
N LYS A 4 -28.53 -23.59 -39.96
CA LYS A 4 -27.50 -22.59 -40.22
C LYS A 4 -26.15 -23.15 -39.83
N LYS A 5 -25.36 -23.46 -40.85
CA LYS A 5 -23.95 -23.80 -40.77
C LYS A 5 -23.21 -22.47 -40.64
N GLY A 6 -22.66 -22.19 -39.46
CA GLY A 6 -21.94 -20.94 -39.23
C GLY A 6 -21.66 -20.62 -37.77
N GLY A 7 -21.32 -21.61 -36.95
CA GLY A 7 -20.74 -21.37 -35.64
C GLY A 7 -19.26 -21.05 -35.80
N GLY A 8 -18.93 -19.83 -36.21
CA GLY A 8 -17.57 -19.33 -36.05
C GLY A 8 -17.22 -19.30 -34.55
N SER A 9 -15.95 -19.52 -34.21
CA SER A 9 -15.50 -19.41 -32.81
C SER A 9 -15.67 -17.96 -32.34
N SER A 10 -16.76 -17.66 -31.63
CA SER A 10 -16.97 -16.35 -31.00
C SER A 10 -16.04 -16.27 -29.78
N THR A 11 -14.85 -15.71 -29.96
CA THR A 11 -13.96 -15.48 -28.82
C THR A 11 -14.36 -14.15 -28.18
N ASN A 12 -14.92 -14.20 -26.97
CA ASN A 12 -15.26 -13.01 -26.19
C ASN A 12 -13.98 -12.35 -25.65
N GLY A 13 -13.14 -11.80 -26.53
CA GLY A 13 -11.84 -11.20 -26.23
C GLY A 13 -11.92 -9.76 -25.71
N ARG A 14 -12.79 -9.50 -24.73
CA ARG A 14 -12.92 -8.16 -24.12
C ARG A 14 -12.24 -8.13 -22.76
N ASP A 15 -10.95 -7.88 -22.76
CA ASP A 15 -10.18 -7.65 -21.54
C ASP A 15 -9.81 -6.18 -21.39
N SER A 16 -9.79 -5.71 -20.14
CA SER A 16 -9.33 -4.37 -19.79
C SER A 16 -7.84 -4.38 -19.47
N HIS A 17 -7.14 -3.29 -19.80
CA HIS A 17 -5.75 -3.12 -19.40
C HIS A 17 -5.59 -3.14 -17.87
N GLY A 18 -4.41 -3.59 -17.41
CA GLY A 18 -4.05 -3.56 -16.00
C GLY A 18 -3.97 -2.14 -15.44
N GLN A 19 -4.67 -1.89 -14.33
CA GLN A 19 -4.84 -0.56 -13.74
C GLN A 19 -3.68 -0.13 -12.81
N ARG A 20 -2.61 -0.93 -12.73
CA ARG A 20 -1.40 -0.66 -11.93
C ARG A 20 -1.68 -0.28 -10.46
N LEU A 21 -2.71 -0.89 -9.88
CA LEU A 21 -3.05 -0.76 -8.46
C LEU A 21 -1.98 -1.42 -7.57
N GLY A 22 -2.17 -1.36 -6.25
CA GLY A 22 -1.32 -1.99 -5.26
C GLY A 22 -0.47 -1.01 -4.46
N ILE A 23 0.35 -1.59 -3.58
CA ILE A 23 1.24 -0.88 -2.66
C ILE A 23 2.36 -0.22 -3.45
N LYS A 24 2.69 1.02 -3.09
CA LYS A 24 3.75 1.83 -3.72
C LYS A 24 4.92 2.07 -2.77
N ARG A 25 4.68 2.06 -1.46
CA ARG A 25 5.70 2.15 -0.41
C ARG A 25 5.44 1.08 0.65
N PHE A 26 6.47 0.31 0.95
CA PHE A 26 6.41 -0.78 1.92
C PHE A 26 6.80 -0.30 3.32
N GLY A 27 6.55 -1.14 4.34
CA GLY A 27 6.90 -0.83 5.71
C GLY A 27 8.41 -0.63 5.88
N GLY A 28 8.80 0.32 6.73
CA GLY A 28 10.20 0.67 6.96
C GLY A 28 10.81 1.63 5.93
N GLN A 29 10.08 1.99 4.88
CA GLN A 29 10.57 2.95 3.89
C GLN A 29 10.33 4.39 4.32
N VAL A 30 11.33 5.24 4.08
CA VAL A 30 11.21 6.70 4.23
C VAL A 30 10.38 7.25 3.08
N VAL A 31 9.41 8.10 3.40
CA VAL A 31 8.51 8.76 2.46
C VAL A 31 8.45 10.25 2.77
N THR A 32 8.24 11.04 1.73
CA THR A 32 7.94 12.46 1.89
C THR A 32 6.44 12.70 1.98
N SER A 33 6.03 13.86 2.50
CA SER A 33 4.67 14.36 2.43
C SER A 33 4.18 14.36 0.98
N GLY A 34 2.92 13.99 0.78
CA GLY A 34 2.30 13.83 -0.53
C GLY A 34 2.63 12.51 -1.25
N SER A 35 3.56 11.70 -0.74
CA SER A 35 3.88 10.40 -1.34
C SER A 35 2.69 9.45 -1.30
N ILE A 36 2.39 8.80 -2.43
CA ILE A 36 1.36 7.76 -2.50
C ILE A 36 1.87 6.48 -1.84
N LEU A 37 1.12 5.95 -0.88
CA LEU A 37 1.43 4.72 -0.14
C LEU A 37 0.81 3.49 -0.80
N VAL A 38 -0.47 3.58 -1.17
CA VAL A 38 -1.20 2.51 -1.86
C VAL A 38 -2.25 3.10 -2.80
N ARG A 39 -2.40 2.47 -3.97
CA ARG A 39 -3.55 2.67 -4.86
C ARG A 39 -4.44 1.45 -4.77
N GLN A 40 -5.67 1.62 -4.33
CA GLN A 40 -6.57 0.50 -4.02
C GLN A 40 -7.95 0.71 -4.65
N ARG A 41 -8.74 -0.36 -4.67
CA ARG A 41 -10.18 -0.28 -4.95
C ARG A 41 -10.90 -0.65 -3.66
N GLY A 42 -11.78 0.24 -3.19
CA GLY A 42 -12.28 0.17 -1.82
C GLY A 42 -11.17 0.39 -0.80
N THR A 43 -11.39 -0.06 0.43
CA THR A 43 -10.50 0.21 1.58
C THR A 43 -9.97 -1.07 2.24
N PRO A 44 -9.17 -1.90 1.53
CA PRO A 44 -8.45 -3.01 2.17
C PRO A 44 -7.44 -2.51 3.20
N TYR A 45 -6.80 -1.35 2.94
CA TYR A 45 -6.01 -0.61 3.91
C TYR A 45 -6.74 0.67 4.30
N LYS A 46 -6.80 0.92 5.61
CA LYS A 46 -7.40 2.11 6.21
C LYS A 46 -6.33 3.14 6.55
N ALA A 47 -6.70 4.41 6.50
CA ALA A 47 -5.83 5.50 6.92
C ALA A 47 -5.58 5.42 8.43
N GLY A 48 -4.31 5.36 8.82
CA GLY A 48 -3.84 5.46 10.20
C GLY A 48 -3.37 6.88 10.52
N LYS A 49 -2.44 6.99 11.47
CA LYS A 49 -1.84 8.27 11.86
C LYS A 49 -1.02 8.87 10.71
N ASN A 50 -1.17 10.18 10.49
CA ASN A 50 -0.45 10.98 9.49
C ASN A 50 -0.59 10.50 8.03
N VAL A 51 -1.71 9.86 7.73
CA VAL A 51 -2.06 9.35 6.40
C VAL A 51 -3.45 9.88 6.01
N GLY A 52 -3.57 10.38 4.79
CA GLY A 52 -4.83 10.83 4.21
C GLY A 52 -5.43 9.81 3.24
N ARG A 53 -6.75 9.84 3.07
CA ARG A 53 -7.49 9.07 2.05
C ARG A 53 -7.97 10.01 0.95
N ALA A 54 -7.64 9.68 -0.29
CA ALA A 54 -8.09 10.40 -1.48
C ALA A 54 -9.51 9.97 -1.90
N LYS A 55 -10.09 10.69 -2.88
CA LYS A 55 -11.41 10.39 -3.46
C LYS A 55 -11.51 8.98 -4.07
N ASP A 56 -10.41 8.46 -4.62
CA ASP A 56 -10.33 7.12 -5.22
C ASP A 56 -9.88 6.03 -4.23
N ASP A 57 -9.95 6.31 -2.94
CA ASP A 57 -9.51 5.46 -1.83
C ASP A 57 -8.00 5.21 -1.73
N SER A 58 -7.20 5.83 -2.60
CA SER A 58 -5.74 5.81 -2.47
C SER A 58 -5.31 6.48 -1.16
N LEU A 59 -4.26 5.93 -0.52
CA LEU A 59 -3.68 6.52 0.69
C LEU A 59 -2.39 7.25 0.36
N PHE A 60 -2.20 8.40 0.99
CA PHE A 60 -1.00 9.24 0.84
C PHE A 60 -0.48 9.70 2.19
N ALA A 61 0.84 9.95 2.27
CA ALA A 61 1.48 10.46 3.47
C ALA A 61 1.19 11.96 3.65
N CYS A 62 0.80 12.38 4.85
CA CYS A 62 0.63 13.80 5.18
C CYS A 62 1.93 14.46 5.67
N ILE A 63 2.86 13.66 6.18
CA ILE A 63 4.15 14.12 6.73
C ILE A 63 5.30 13.30 6.16
N ASP A 64 6.51 13.82 6.30
CA ASP A 64 7.74 13.07 6.06
C ASP A 64 7.97 12.07 7.21
N GLY A 65 8.37 10.84 6.88
CA GLY A 65 8.49 9.80 7.89
C GLY A 65 8.70 8.40 7.34
N VAL A 66 8.57 7.42 8.22
CA VAL A 66 8.69 6.00 7.91
C VAL A 66 7.31 5.35 7.89
N VAL A 67 7.03 4.57 6.84
CA VAL A 67 5.76 3.86 6.69
C VAL A 67 5.69 2.68 7.66
N ARG A 68 4.59 2.57 8.40
CA ARG A 68 4.27 1.44 9.27
C ARG A 68 2.92 0.85 8.87
N PHE A 69 2.90 -0.48 8.78
CA PHE A 69 1.68 -1.26 8.60
C PHE A 69 1.28 -1.84 9.95
N GLU A 70 0.01 -1.70 10.31
CA GLU A 70 -0.56 -2.25 11.54
C GLU A 70 -1.77 -3.12 11.16
N ASP A 71 -1.81 -4.35 11.66
CA ASP A 71 -3.01 -5.18 11.58
C ASP A 71 -3.74 -5.12 12.91
N LYS A 72 -4.99 -4.64 12.89
CA LYS A 72 -5.84 -4.53 14.08
C LYS A 72 -6.92 -5.63 14.11
N GLY A 73 -6.67 -6.76 13.46
CA GLY A 73 -7.55 -7.92 13.45
C GLY A 73 -8.92 -7.55 12.89
N GLY A 74 -9.98 -7.70 13.70
CA GLY A 74 -11.35 -7.39 13.29
C GLY A 74 -11.59 -5.94 12.82
N HIS A 75 -10.71 -5.01 13.20
CA HIS A 75 -10.80 -3.62 12.74
C HIS A 75 -10.15 -3.38 11.37
N GLY A 76 -9.42 -4.36 10.83
CA GLY A 76 -8.73 -4.31 9.55
C GLY A 76 -7.31 -3.77 9.63
N ARG A 77 -6.71 -3.58 8.45
CA ARG A 77 -5.31 -3.18 8.27
C ARG A 77 -5.19 -1.67 8.13
N PHE A 78 -4.23 -1.08 8.81
CA PHE A 78 -4.00 0.36 8.84
C PHE A 78 -2.58 0.68 8.34
N ILE A 79 -2.44 1.80 7.66
CA ILE A 79 -1.14 2.35 7.26
C ILE A 79 -0.95 3.68 7.98
N SER A 80 0.13 3.80 8.74
CA SER A 80 0.54 5.02 9.44
C SER A 80 1.92 5.47 8.98
N VAL A 81 2.20 6.77 9.10
CA VAL A 81 3.54 7.33 8.89
C VAL A 81 4.06 7.82 10.24
N LEU A 82 5.20 7.27 10.65
CA LEU A 82 5.92 7.69 11.86
C LEU A 82 6.94 8.77 11.50
N PRO A 83 6.95 9.93 12.16
CA PRO A 83 7.96 10.96 11.91
C PRO A 83 9.37 10.43 12.20
N VAL A 84 10.35 10.80 11.36
CA VAL A 84 11.74 10.28 11.44
C VAL A 84 12.39 10.57 12.80
N GLU A 85 12.05 11.71 13.41
CA GLU A 85 12.54 12.09 14.75
C GLU A 85 12.13 11.10 15.84
N ALA A 86 11.00 10.42 15.69
CA ALA A 86 10.53 9.41 16.65
C ALA A 86 11.26 8.06 16.51
N VAL A 87 11.97 7.81 15.40
CA VAL A 87 12.68 6.55 15.13
C VAL A 87 14.10 6.59 15.71
N ALA A 88 14.66 7.78 15.93
CA ALA A 88 15.99 7.97 16.53
C ALA A 88 16.09 7.51 18.00
N GLY A 89 14.97 7.16 18.65
CA GLY A 89 14.95 6.68 20.04
C GLY A 89 15.16 5.17 20.21
N VAL A 90 15.29 4.37 19.14
CA VAL A 90 15.32 2.88 19.23
C VAL A 90 16.69 2.27 18.92
N GLU A 91 17.65 3.03 18.38
CA GLU A 91 19.01 2.54 18.10
C GLU A 91 20.07 3.20 18.98
N ALA A 92 20.12 2.77 20.25
CA ALA A 92 21.32 2.90 21.07
C ALA A 92 21.46 1.66 21.98
N LYS A 93 21.62 0.47 21.38
CA LYS A 93 22.35 -0.62 22.04
C LYS A 93 23.70 -0.74 21.35
N PRO A 94 24.79 -0.21 21.93
CA PRO A 94 26.12 -0.51 21.41
C PRO A 94 26.36 -2.01 21.60
N ALA A 95 26.49 -2.73 20.50
CA ALA A 95 27.15 -4.03 20.53
C ALA A 95 28.58 -3.76 21.01
N ALA A 96 28.92 -4.35 22.17
CA ALA A 96 30.22 -4.22 22.79
C ALA A 96 31.34 -4.58 21.80
N PRO A 97 32.44 -3.81 21.74
CA PRO A 97 33.68 -4.31 21.18
C PRO A 97 34.30 -5.27 22.21
N ALA A 98 34.21 -6.58 21.98
CA ALA A 98 35.24 -7.49 22.49
C ALA A 98 36.40 -7.37 21.48
N ALA A 99 37.52 -6.69 21.79
CA ALA A 99 38.59 -7.03 22.74
C ALA A 99 39.39 -8.28 22.30
N ASP A 100 40.66 -8.02 21.99
CA ASP A 100 41.87 -8.87 21.83
C ASP A 100 41.81 -10.23 21.11
#